data_AF-A0A8D9HSA9-F1
#
_entry.id   AF-A0A8D9HSA9-F1
#
_cell.length_a   1.000
_cell.length_b   1.000
_cell.length_c   1.000
_cell.angle_alpha   90.00
_cell.angle_beta   90.00
_cell.angle_gamma   90.00
#
_symmetry.space_group_name_H-M   'P 1'
#
loop_
_entity.id
_entity.type
_entity.pdbx_description
1 polymer ?
#
loop_
_entity_poly.entity_id
_entity_poly.type
_entity_poly.pdbx_seq_one_letter_code
_entity_poly.pdbx_strand_id
1 'polypeptide(L)'
;MEMKFFLRNYLIWMILLLGQLHLYKSCVEKERKALLDLKKYLLSITETEYWFQYTLPTWTNDTKSDCCRWDGVKCNHTSQKVTEIAFGTPYLKKNSLLNLSLLHPFEDVRSLNLGDNFFIGLFDDVEGTHPVFHWKFLYIP
;
A
#
# COMPACT_ATOMS: atom_id res chain seq x y z
N MET A 1 -53.25 1.17 12.42
CA MET A 1 -52.60 1.71 11.20
C MET A 1 -51.20 2.26 11.50
N GLU A 2 -50.95 2.75 12.72
CA GLU A 2 -49.71 3.45 13.10
C GLU A 2 -48.46 2.57 13.24
N MET A 3 -48.61 1.33 13.72
CA MET A 3 -47.49 0.39 13.89
C MET A 3 -46.71 0.11 12.58
N LYS A 4 -47.43 0.06 11.44
CA LYS A 4 -46.82 -0.11 10.11
C LYS A 4 -46.03 1.12 9.66
N PHE A 5 -46.48 2.31 10.08
CA PHE A 5 -45.79 3.58 9.79
C PHE A 5 -44.48 3.68 10.58
N PHE A 6 -44.50 3.30 11.86
CA PHE A 6 -43.30 3.24 12.69
C PHE A 6 -42.29 2.21 12.18
N LEU A 7 -42.72 1.00 11.81
CA LEU A 7 -41.87 -0.03 11.21
C LEU A 7 -41.24 0.43 9.89
N ARG A 8 -42.02 1.08 9.02
CA ARG A 8 -41.52 1.60 7.73
C ARG A 8 -40.46 2.68 7.94
N ASN A 9 -40.72 3.64 8.82
CA ASN A 9 -39.75 4.70 9.11
C ASN A 9 -38.49 4.11 9.75
N TYR A 10 -38.62 3.19 10.69
CA TYR A 10 -37.49 2.49 11.29
C TYR A 10 -36.63 1.77 10.24
N LEU A 11 -37.24 1.05 9.31
CA LEU A 11 -36.52 0.39 8.21
C LEU A 11 -35.77 1.38 7.30
N ILE A 12 -36.38 2.53 6.99
CA ILE A 12 -35.72 3.59 6.19
C ILE A 12 -34.50 4.15 6.94
N TRP A 13 -34.63 4.43 8.25
CA TRP A 13 -33.51 4.88 9.09
C TRP A 13 -32.40 3.83 9.18
N MET A 14 -32.74 2.55 9.29
CA MET A 14 -31.76 1.45 9.27
C MET A 14 -31.02 1.36 7.93
N ILE A 15 -31.70 1.53 6.80
CA ILE A 15 -31.07 1.55 5.47
C ILE A 15 -30.16 2.77 5.31
N LEU A 16 -30.55 3.94 5.82
CA LEU A 16 -29.70 5.14 5.80
C LEU A 16 -28.45 4.98 6.68
N LEU A 17 -28.59 4.37 7.86
CA LEU A 17 -27.45 4.01 8.74
C LEU A 17 -26.54 2.95 8.08
N LEU A 18 -27.12 1.95 7.40
CA LEU A 18 -26.38 0.96 6.61
C LEU A 18 -25.70 1.59 5.38
N GLY A 19 -26.30 2.62 4.79
CA GLY A 19 -25.70 3.42 3.71
C GLY A 19 -24.53 4.27 4.20
N GLN A 20 -24.53 4.75 5.45
CA GLN A 20 -23.35 5.37 6.05
C GLN A 20 -22.28 4.36 6.45
N LEU A 21 -22.66 3.09 6.67
CA LEU A 21 -21.76 1.93 6.68
C LEU A 21 -21.37 1.49 5.27
N HIS A 22 -21.38 2.41 4.28
CA HIS A 22 -20.72 2.20 3.00
C HIS A 22 -19.25 1.88 3.29
N LEU A 23 -19.00 0.57 3.37
CA LEU A 23 -17.78 -0.18 3.18
C LEU A 23 -16.57 0.74 3.12
N TYR A 24 -15.88 0.89 4.25
CA TYR A 24 -14.60 1.57 4.26
C TYR A 24 -13.68 0.81 3.30
N LYS A 25 -13.46 1.41 2.13
CA LYS A 25 -13.06 0.70 0.92
C LYS A 25 -11.54 0.77 0.82
N SER A 26 -10.88 -0.18 1.50
CA SER A 26 -9.44 -0.42 1.45
C SER A 26 -8.94 -0.69 0.02
N CYS A 27 -7.62 -0.63 -0.20
CA CYS A 27 -7.03 -1.13 -1.44
C CYS A 27 -7.34 -2.63 -1.62
N VAL A 28 -7.24 -3.13 -2.84
CA VAL A 28 -7.50 -4.55 -3.12
C VAL A 28 -6.58 -5.47 -2.29
N GLU A 29 -7.11 -6.58 -1.79
CA GLU A 29 -6.39 -7.44 -0.84
C GLU A 29 -5.05 -7.97 -1.39
N LYS A 30 -4.95 -8.16 -2.72
CA LYS A 30 -3.69 -8.51 -3.41
C LYS A 30 -2.62 -7.44 -3.19
N GLU A 31 -2.96 -6.18 -3.41
CA GLU A 31 -2.04 -5.03 -3.23
C GLU A 31 -1.75 -4.79 -1.74
N ARG A 32 -2.74 -4.96 -0.86
CA ARG A 32 -2.54 -4.85 0.59
C ARG A 32 -1.50 -5.85 1.09
N LYS A 33 -1.59 -7.11 0.67
CA LYS A 33 -0.61 -8.15 1.00
C LYS A 33 0.76 -7.83 0.43
N ALA A 34 0.82 -7.36 -0.83
CA ALA A 34 2.07 -6.97 -1.46
C ALA A 34 2.76 -5.80 -0.73
N LEU A 35 2.02 -4.81 -0.23
CA LEU A 35 2.59 -3.74 0.62
C LEU A 35 3.17 -4.30 1.92
N LEU A 36 2.50 -5.26 2.56
CA LEU A 36 3.01 -5.89 3.77
C LEU A 36 4.25 -6.74 3.51
N ASP A 37 4.33 -7.43 2.38
CA ASP A 37 5.51 -8.19 1.98
C ASP A 37 6.67 -7.27 1.59
N LEU A 38 6.40 -6.16 0.91
CA LEU A 38 7.36 -5.08 0.69
C LEU A 38 7.89 -4.52 2.01
N LYS A 39 7.02 -4.28 3.01
CA LYS A 39 7.45 -3.86 4.35
C LYS A 39 8.39 -4.87 5.02
N LYS A 40 8.07 -6.17 4.97
CA LYS A 40 8.94 -7.22 5.53
C LYS A 40 10.29 -7.27 4.81
N TYR A 41 10.28 -7.11 3.49
CA TYR A 41 11.50 -7.07 2.71
C TYR A 41 12.38 -5.89 3.11
N LEU A 42 11.81 -4.68 3.15
CA LEU A 42 12.55 -3.49 3.54
C LEU A 42 13.11 -3.64 4.97
N LEU A 43 12.35 -4.22 5.92
CA LEU A 43 12.84 -4.55 7.27
C LEU A 43 14.05 -5.49 7.25
N SER A 44 14.06 -6.48 6.35
CA SER A 44 15.16 -7.44 6.24
C SER A 44 16.46 -6.81 5.76
N ILE A 45 16.37 -5.75 4.95
CA ILE A 45 17.52 -5.04 4.39
C ILE A 45 17.89 -3.76 5.16
N THR A 46 17.10 -3.33 6.14
CA THR A 46 17.49 -2.23 7.05
C THR A 46 18.41 -2.67 8.17
N GLU A 47 19.30 -1.78 8.60
CA GLU A 47 20.18 -1.98 9.75
C GLU A 47 19.44 -1.86 11.08
N THR A 48 18.41 -1.02 11.15
CA THR A 48 17.63 -0.80 12.37
C THR A 48 16.13 -0.80 12.10
N GLU A 49 15.38 -1.47 12.98
CA GLU A 49 13.91 -1.47 12.93
C GLU A 49 13.31 -0.12 13.37
N TYR A 50 14.12 0.72 14.06
CA TYR A 50 13.71 2.04 14.53
C TYR A 50 13.16 2.90 13.40
N TRP A 51 13.79 2.88 12.23
CA TRP A 51 13.32 3.64 11.08
C TRP A 51 11.86 3.31 10.71
N PHE A 52 11.47 2.03 10.71
CA PHE A 52 10.09 1.64 10.39
C PHE A 52 9.08 2.11 11.42
N GLN A 53 9.46 2.11 12.70
CA GLN A 53 8.58 2.56 13.78
C GLN A 53 8.23 4.05 13.64
N TYR A 54 9.13 4.85 13.09
CA TYR A 54 8.92 6.29 12.90
C TYR A 54 8.41 6.66 11.50
N THR A 55 8.83 5.95 10.46
CA THR A 55 8.56 6.35 9.06
C THR A 55 7.38 5.62 8.44
N LEU A 56 7.06 4.39 8.88
CA LEU A 56 5.92 3.61 8.36
C LEU A 56 5.01 3.04 9.49
N PRO A 57 4.58 3.87 10.45
CA PRO A 57 3.75 3.39 11.56
C PRO A 57 2.37 2.91 11.11
N THR A 58 1.85 3.46 10.02
CA THR A 58 0.50 3.18 9.52
C THR A 58 0.38 1.84 8.79
N TRP A 59 1.50 1.27 8.32
CA TRP A 59 1.52 0.01 7.57
C TRP A 59 1.29 -1.18 8.53
N THR A 60 0.05 -1.38 8.93
CA THR A 60 -0.32 -2.35 9.96
C THR A 60 -0.90 -3.62 9.36
N ASN A 61 -0.71 -4.76 10.04
CA ASN A 61 -1.34 -6.01 9.66
C ASN A 61 -2.79 -6.11 10.17
N ASP A 62 -3.39 -5.00 10.62
CA ASP A 62 -4.79 -4.97 11.00
C ASP A 62 -5.65 -5.21 9.75
N THR A 63 -6.48 -6.24 9.81
CA THR A 63 -7.39 -6.65 8.73
C THR A 63 -8.48 -5.60 8.47
N LYS A 64 -8.67 -4.65 9.38
CA LYS A 64 -9.61 -3.53 9.23
C LYS A 64 -8.94 -2.25 8.73
N SER A 65 -7.61 -2.20 8.66
CA SER A 65 -6.90 -1.01 8.20
C SER A 65 -7.02 -0.81 6.70
N ASP A 66 -7.15 0.46 6.31
CA ASP A 66 -7.18 0.87 4.91
C ASP A 66 -5.78 1.26 4.45
N CYS A 67 -5.24 0.46 3.53
CA CYS A 67 -3.93 0.70 2.92
C CYS A 67 -3.86 2.00 2.14
N CYS A 68 -4.97 2.52 1.61
CA CYS A 68 -5.00 3.80 0.93
C CYS A 68 -4.83 5.00 1.88
N ARG A 69 -4.91 4.78 3.20
CA ARG A 69 -4.54 5.78 4.21
C ARG A 69 -3.13 5.59 4.76
N TRP A 70 -2.43 4.54 4.35
CA TRP A 70 -1.09 4.34 4.87
C TRP A 70 -0.19 5.45 4.35
N ASP A 71 0.67 5.95 5.23
CA ASP A 71 1.66 6.97 4.88
C ASP A 71 2.45 6.52 3.66
N GLY A 72 2.52 7.41 2.67
CA GLY A 72 3.20 7.16 1.40
C GLY A 72 2.46 6.25 0.41
N VAL A 73 1.25 5.79 0.70
CA VAL A 73 0.41 5.06 -0.26
C VAL A 73 -0.68 5.99 -0.81
N LYS A 74 -0.79 6.11 -2.13
CA LYS A 74 -1.94 6.75 -2.77
C LYS A 74 -2.69 5.78 -3.66
N CYS A 75 -4.00 5.80 -3.56
CA CYS A 75 -4.88 5.00 -4.39
C CYS A 75 -5.75 5.85 -5.32
N ASN A 76 -6.18 5.25 -6.42
CA ASN A 76 -7.30 5.77 -7.18
C ASN A 76 -8.60 5.48 -6.44
N HIS A 77 -9.35 6.51 -6.05
CA HIS A 77 -10.59 6.38 -5.28
C HIS A 77 -11.71 5.61 -6.01
N THR A 78 -11.68 5.57 -7.34
CA THR A 78 -12.67 4.87 -8.16
C THR A 78 -12.34 3.39 -8.30
N SER A 79 -11.08 3.04 -8.65
CA SER A 79 -10.67 1.64 -8.85
C SER A 79 -10.20 0.95 -7.58
N GLN A 80 -9.94 1.71 -6.50
CA GLN A 80 -9.33 1.24 -5.25
C GLN A 80 -7.96 0.58 -5.44
N LYS A 81 -7.28 0.87 -6.53
CA LYS A 81 -5.93 0.37 -6.80
C LYS A 81 -4.88 1.36 -6.36
N VAL A 82 -3.76 0.85 -5.87
CA VAL A 82 -2.58 1.65 -5.51
C VAL A 82 -1.97 2.25 -6.78
N THR A 83 -1.67 3.53 -6.72
CA THR A 83 -1.13 4.33 -7.83
C THR A 83 0.22 4.94 -7.51
N GLU A 84 0.51 5.18 -6.23
CA GLU A 84 1.80 5.69 -5.77
C GLU A 84 2.20 4.96 -4.49
N ILE A 85 3.49 4.61 -4.40
CA ILE A 85 4.12 4.04 -3.23
C ILE A 85 5.35 4.88 -2.90
N ALA A 86 5.42 5.37 -1.67
CA ALA A 86 6.55 6.08 -1.13
C ALA A 86 6.85 5.54 0.27
N PHE A 87 8.11 5.29 0.58
CA PHE A 87 8.47 4.83 1.93
C PHE A 87 9.59 5.62 2.60
N GLY A 88 10.08 6.71 2.02
CA GLY A 88 11.18 7.50 2.61
C GLY A 88 12.52 6.75 2.58
N THR A 89 13.54 7.31 3.24
CA THR A 89 14.94 6.83 3.16
C THR A 89 15.31 5.92 4.34
N PRO A 90 15.17 4.58 4.24
CA PRO A 90 15.67 3.64 5.23
C PRO A 90 17.18 3.69 5.43
N TYR A 91 17.63 3.41 6.65
CA TYR A 91 19.03 3.05 6.93
C TYR A 91 19.30 1.62 6.44
N LEU A 92 19.59 1.50 5.15
CA LEU A 92 19.84 0.22 4.48
C LEU A 92 21.19 -0.37 4.89
N LYS A 93 21.24 -1.71 5.01
CA LYS A 93 22.48 -2.47 5.13
C LYS A 93 23.35 -2.20 3.92
N LYS A 94 24.66 -2.19 4.12
CA LYS A 94 25.63 -2.08 3.02
C LYS A 94 25.33 -3.11 1.92
N ASN A 95 25.39 -2.68 0.66
CA ASN A 95 25.17 -3.50 -0.53
C ASN A 95 23.74 -4.06 -0.68
N SER A 96 22.74 -3.38 -0.13
CA SER A 96 21.34 -3.76 -0.35
C SER A 96 20.92 -3.59 -1.81
N LEU A 97 20.25 -4.60 -2.35
CA LEU A 97 19.57 -4.57 -3.63
C LEU A 97 18.08 -4.28 -3.42
N LEU A 98 17.36 -3.83 -4.45
CA LEU A 98 15.90 -3.78 -4.45
C LEU A 98 15.35 -4.90 -5.34
N ASN A 99 14.48 -5.73 -4.75
CA ASN A 99 13.73 -6.74 -5.47
C ASN A 99 12.49 -6.12 -6.13
N LEU A 100 12.50 -6.05 -7.46
CA LEU A 100 11.41 -5.52 -8.27
C LEU A 100 10.22 -6.47 -8.39
N SER A 101 10.40 -7.77 -8.14
CA SER A 101 9.30 -8.76 -8.19
C SER A 101 8.21 -8.45 -7.16
N LEU A 102 8.59 -7.81 -6.05
CA LEU A 102 7.68 -7.32 -5.02
C LEU A 102 6.71 -6.25 -5.52
N LEU A 103 7.01 -5.62 -6.67
CA LEU A 103 6.18 -4.59 -7.27
C LEU A 103 5.20 -5.12 -8.32
N HIS A 104 5.40 -6.35 -8.83
CA HIS A 104 4.52 -6.96 -9.83
C HIS A 104 3.03 -7.03 -9.43
N PRO A 105 2.67 -7.21 -8.14
CA PRO A 105 1.27 -7.22 -7.76
C PRO A 105 0.54 -5.89 -7.97
N PHE A 106 1.26 -4.77 -8.17
CA PHE A 106 0.71 -3.43 -8.34
C PHE A 106 0.59 -3.05 -9.82
N GLU A 107 -0.54 -3.36 -10.42
CA GLU A 107 -0.78 -3.15 -11.86
C GLU A 107 -0.93 -1.67 -12.26
N ASP A 108 -1.35 -0.83 -11.31
CA ASP A 108 -1.72 0.57 -11.56
C ASP A 108 -0.72 1.57 -10.94
N VAL A 109 0.38 1.08 -10.33
CA VAL A 109 1.41 1.95 -9.77
C VAL A 109 2.16 2.67 -10.88
N ARG A 110 2.20 4.01 -10.75
CA ARG A 110 2.82 4.93 -11.71
C ARG A 110 3.96 5.74 -11.11
N SER A 111 4.08 5.73 -9.79
CA SER A 111 5.09 6.47 -9.05
C SER A 111 5.61 5.59 -7.91
N LEU A 112 6.91 5.38 -7.90
CA LEU A 112 7.63 4.74 -6.82
C LEU A 112 8.68 5.73 -6.31
N ASN A 113 8.48 6.23 -5.09
CA ASN A 113 9.43 7.10 -4.44
C ASN A 113 10.18 6.33 -3.36
N LEU A 114 11.44 6.03 -3.66
CA LEU A 114 12.33 5.33 -2.77
C LEU A 114 13.08 6.29 -1.84
N GLY A 115 12.95 7.61 -1.96
CA GLY A 115 13.85 8.57 -1.28
C GLY A 115 15.32 8.42 -1.72
N ASP A 116 16.22 9.10 -1.02
CA ASP A 116 17.68 9.05 -1.23
C ASP A 116 18.31 7.71 -0.79
N ASN A 117 17.79 6.61 -1.31
CA ASN A 117 18.26 5.28 -0.97
C ASN A 117 19.50 4.89 -1.80
N PHE A 118 20.54 4.42 -1.11
CA PHE A 118 21.75 3.87 -1.72
C PHE A 118 21.61 2.37 -2.06
N PHE A 119 20.57 2.01 -2.83
CA PHE A 119 20.54 0.66 -3.42
C PHE A 119 21.70 0.53 -4.40
N ILE A 120 22.51 -0.53 -4.28
CA ILE A 120 23.64 -0.75 -5.21
C ILE A 120 23.19 -1.35 -6.55
N GLY A 121 21.92 -1.76 -6.67
CA GLY A 121 21.36 -2.36 -7.86
C GLY A 121 19.92 -2.83 -7.67
N LEU A 122 19.30 -3.18 -8.80
CA LEU A 122 17.94 -3.73 -8.89
C LEU A 122 18.02 -5.16 -9.43
N PHE A 123 17.12 -6.03 -9.00
CA PHE A 123 16.96 -7.36 -9.59
C PHE A 123 15.48 -7.74 -9.67
N ASP A 124 15.16 -8.60 -10.63
CA ASP A 124 13.83 -9.18 -10.80
C ASP A 124 13.95 -10.70 -10.90
N ASP A 125 13.43 -11.39 -9.89
CA ASP A 125 13.48 -12.85 -9.74
C ASP A 125 12.73 -13.57 -10.87
N VAL A 126 11.76 -12.89 -11.48
CA VAL A 126 10.85 -13.49 -12.46
C VAL A 126 11.43 -13.44 -13.88
N GLU A 127 12.24 -12.43 -14.19
CA GLU A 127 12.86 -12.28 -15.52
C GLU A 127 14.33 -12.72 -15.58
N GLY A 128 14.96 -13.08 -14.45
CA GLY A 128 16.41 -13.20 -14.40
C GLY A 128 17.05 -11.81 -14.55
N THR A 129 18.33 -11.70 -14.22
CA THR A 129 19.04 -10.40 -14.18
C THR A 129 19.10 -9.74 -15.56
N HIS A 130 18.05 -9.01 -15.92
CA HIS A 130 18.04 -8.02 -16.97
C HIS A 130 17.95 -6.63 -16.30
N PRO A 131 18.73 -5.64 -16.78
CA PRO A 131 18.50 -4.26 -16.37
C PRO A 131 17.17 -3.82 -17.00
N VAL A 132 16.08 -3.96 -16.24
CA VAL A 132 14.72 -3.66 -16.73
C VAL A 132 14.54 -2.15 -16.81
N PHE A 133 14.80 -1.61 -18.01
CA PHE A 133 14.43 -0.27 -18.44
C PHE A 133 12.97 -0.22 -18.87
N HIS A 134 12.01 -0.38 -17.96
CA HIS A 134 10.61 -0.04 -18.27
C HIS A 134 9.79 0.35 -17.03
N TRP A 135 10.39 1.11 -16.11
CA TRP A 135 9.62 1.78 -15.06
C TRP A 135 9.39 3.23 -15.47
N LYS A 136 8.16 3.56 -15.88
CA LYS A 136 7.74 4.95 -16.06
C LYS A 136 7.83 5.62 -14.69
N PHE A 137 8.86 6.47 -14.55
CA PHE A 137 9.10 7.37 -13.43
C PHE A 137 9.46 6.69 -12.10
N LEU A 138 10.60 5.98 -12.07
CA LEU A 138 11.41 5.96 -10.85
C LEU A 138 11.89 7.40 -10.61
N TYR A 139 11.26 8.12 -9.69
CA TYR A 139 11.72 9.43 -9.27
C TYR A 139 12.73 9.19 -8.14
N ILE A 140 14.01 9.17 -8.51
CA ILE A 140 15.14 9.21 -7.58
C ILE A 140 15.58 10.69 -7.58
N PRO A 141 15.22 11.49 -6.56
CA PRO A 141 15.76 12.85 -6.43
C PRO A 141 17.29 12.83 -6.19
#